data_AF-A0A7C4STR5-F1
#
_entry.id   AF-A0A7C4STR5-F1
#
_cell.length_a   1.000
_cell.length_b   1.000
_cell.length_c   1.000
_cell.angle_alpha   90.00
_cell.angle_beta   90.00
_cell.angle_gamma   90.00
#
_symmetry.space_group_name_H-M   'P 1'
#
loop_
_entity.id
_entity.type
_entity.pdbx_description
1 polymer ?
#
loop_
_entity_poly.entity_id
_entity_poly.type
_entity_poly.pdbx_seq_one_letter_code
_entity_poly.pdbx_strand_id
1 'polypeptide(L)' 'MALEGVEEYLKLIPAVRSAPQRYLWSSYDEEADVLYVNFKKPSHATDSELTDNDIIIRYEGDEVVGLTILHASKR' A
#
# COMPACT_ATOMS: atom_id res chain seq x y z
N MET A 1 26.00 -0.11 -4.88
CA MET A 1 25.73 -1.56 -4.87
C MET A 1 24.84 -1.98 -3.69
N ALA A 2 25.30 -2.29 -2.47
CA ALA A 2 24.39 -2.81 -1.41
C ALA A 2 23.61 -1.75 -0.61
N LEU A 3 24.06 -0.49 -0.61
CA LEU A 3 23.41 0.63 0.10
C LEU A 3 22.51 1.48 -0.79
N GLU A 4 22.54 1.23 -2.09
CA GLU A 4 21.82 2.03 -3.09
C GLU A 4 20.34 1.70 -2.99
N GLY A 5 19.52 2.69 -2.64
CA GLY A 5 18.10 2.52 -2.38
C GLY A 5 17.71 2.23 -0.94
N VAL A 6 18.64 1.92 -0.02
CA VAL A 6 18.31 1.68 1.41
C VAL A 6 17.67 2.92 2.03
N GLU A 7 18.13 4.12 1.67
CA GLU A 7 17.57 5.38 2.14
C GLU A 7 16.09 5.54 1.81
N GLU A 8 15.64 5.04 0.66
CA GLU A 8 14.22 5.05 0.27
C GLU A 8 13.39 4.12 1.16
N TYR A 9 13.94 2.96 1.53
CA TYR A 9 13.27 2.05 2.46
C TYR A 9 13.23 2.59 3.90
N LEU A 10 14.20 3.41 4.32
CA LEU A 10 14.14 4.08 5.63
C LEU A 10 12.92 5.02 5.74
N LYS A 11 12.48 5.61 4.62
CA LYS A 11 11.27 6.45 4.57
C LYS A 11 9.99 5.65 4.83
N LEU A 12 10.01 4.32 4.71
CA LEU A 12 8.86 3.46 5.04
C LEU A 12 8.68 3.25 6.54
N ILE A 13 9.70 3.47 7.37
CA ILE A 13 9.64 3.26 8.83
C ILE A 13 8.41 3.95 9.46
N PRO A 14 8.15 5.26 9.25
CA PRO A 14 6.96 5.89 9.80
C PRO A 14 5.67 5.26 9.28
N ALA A 15 5.59 4.92 8.00
CA ALA A 15 4.41 4.31 7.39
C ALA A 15 4.09 2.93 7.99
N VAL A 16 5.10 2.06 8.14
CA VAL A 16 4.96 0.75 8.81
C VAL A 16 4.58 0.94 10.28
N ARG A 17 5.19 1.92 10.96
CA ARG A 17 4.83 2.25 12.33
C ARG A 17 3.41 2.74 12.45
N SER A 18 2.84 3.46 11.47
CA SER A 18 1.43 3.89 11.52
C SER A 18 0.44 2.85 11.04
N ALA A 19 0.89 1.85 10.26
CA ALA A 19 0.03 0.84 9.68
C ALA A 19 -0.71 0.03 10.76
N PRO A 20 -1.94 -0.44 10.46
CA PRO A 20 -2.62 -1.46 11.24
C PRO A 20 -1.67 -2.63 11.55
N GLN A 21 -1.73 -3.13 12.79
CA GLN A 21 -0.88 -4.24 13.25
C GLN A 21 0.65 -4.02 13.12
N ARG A 22 1.10 -2.79 12.83
CA ARG A 22 2.52 -2.43 12.57
C ARG A 22 3.15 -3.26 11.46
N TYR A 23 2.35 -3.65 10.48
CA TYR A 23 2.72 -4.54 9.40
C TYR A 23 2.16 -4.02 8.08
N LEU A 24 2.93 -4.19 7.01
CA LEU A 24 2.44 -4.05 5.65
C LEU A 24 3.09 -5.08 4.75
N TRP A 25 2.38 -5.48 3.70
CA TRP A 25 2.97 -6.18 2.56
C TRP A 25 2.50 -5.54 1.27
N SER A 26 3.44 -5.43 0.32
CA SER A 26 3.20 -4.77 -0.95
C SER A 26 3.72 -5.58 -2.11
N SER A 27 3.04 -5.46 -3.25
CA SER A 27 3.44 -6.04 -4.52
C SER A 27 3.16 -5.05 -5.63
N TYR A 28 4.15 -4.83 -6.49
CA TYR A 28 4.02 -4.02 -7.69
C TYR A 28 3.69 -4.92 -8.87
N ASP A 29 2.62 -4.59 -9.59
CA ASP A 29 2.21 -5.21 -10.83
C ASP A 29 2.65 -4.31 -11.99
N GLU A 30 3.67 -4.75 -12.71
CA GLU A 30 4.28 -4.00 -13.80
C GLU A 30 3.37 -3.88 -15.04
N GLU A 31 2.53 -4.90 -15.29
CA GLU A 31 1.64 -4.89 -16.46
C GLU A 31 0.51 -3.88 -16.27
N ALA A 32 -0.02 -3.79 -15.06
CA ALA A 32 -1.09 -2.86 -14.71
C ALA A 32 -0.60 -1.45 -14.30
N ASP A 33 0.70 -1.28 -14.00
CA ASP A 33 1.26 -0.09 -13.34
C ASP A 33 0.54 0.22 -12.01
N VAL A 34 0.43 -0.80 -11.17
CA VAL A 34 -0.33 -0.77 -9.90
C VAL A 34 0.51 -1.26 -8.73
N LEU A 35 0.51 -0.49 -7.63
CA LEU A 35 1.07 -0.93 -6.35
C LEU A 35 -0.06 -1.33 -5.39
N TYR A 36 -0.08 -2.61 -5.00
CA TYR A 36 -0.96 -3.10 -3.95
C TYR A 36 -0.25 -2.97 -2.60
N VAL A 37 -0.94 -2.41 -1.61
CA VAL A 37 -0.49 -2.36 -0.21
C VAL A 37 -1.57 -2.98 0.66
N ASN A 38 -1.17 -3.82 1.61
CA ASN A 38 -2.09 -4.55 2.47
C ASN A 38 -1.60 -4.44 3.92
N PHE A 39 -2.51 -4.21 4.85
CA PHE A 39 -2.20 -4.01 6.28
C PHE A 39 -2.68 -5.16 7.17
N LYS A 40 -3.40 -6.14 6.61
CA LYS A 40 -3.95 -7.30 7.31
C LYS A 40 -3.66 -8.59 6.53
N LYS A 41 -3.54 -9.71 7.25
CA LYS A 41 -3.46 -11.06 6.66
C LYS A 41 -4.37 -12.05 7.41
N PRO A 42 -5.29 -12.75 6.72
CA PRO A 42 -5.69 -12.55 5.33
C PRO A 42 -6.33 -11.16 5.13
N SER A 43 -6.15 -10.57 3.94
CA SER A 43 -6.76 -9.28 3.59
C SER A 43 -8.10 -9.56 2.91
N HIS A 44 -9.20 -9.31 3.62
CA HIS A 44 -10.54 -9.34 3.04
C HIS A 44 -11.13 -7.95 3.11
N ALA A 45 -11.34 -7.32 1.95
CA ALA A 45 -12.09 -6.08 1.88
C ALA A 45 -13.58 -6.40 1.68
N THR A 46 -14.43 -5.69 2.39
CA THR A 46 -15.88 -5.69 2.20
C THR A 46 -16.36 -4.51 1.38
N ASP A 47 -15.57 -3.43 1.33
CA ASP A 47 -15.88 -2.21 0.58
C ASP A 47 -14.61 -1.51 0.06
N SER A 48 -14.79 -0.57 -0.88
CA SER A 48 -13.69 0.23 -1.43
C SER A 48 -14.14 1.59 -1.96
N GLU A 49 -13.25 2.56 -1.87
CA GLU A 49 -13.46 3.93 -2.37
C GLU A 49 -12.33 4.33 -3.32
N LEU A 50 -12.65 4.81 -4.52
CA LEU A 50 -11.69 5.43 -5.42
C LEU A 50 -11.61 6.93 -5.11
N THR A 51 -10.40 7.40 -4.83
CA THR A 51 -10.11 8.82 -4.58
C THR A 51 -9.72 9.55 -5.86
N ASP A 52 -9.79 10.88 -5.84
CA ASP A 52 -9.34 11.76 -6.96
C ASP A 52 -7.84 11.65 -7.28
N ASN A 53 -7.06 11.02 -6.39
CA ASN A 53 -5.62 10.81 -6.56
C ASN A 53 -5.28 9.45 -7.17
N ASP A 54 -6.23 8.77 -7.82
CA ASP A 54 -6.04 7.43 -8.41
C ASP A 54 -5.60 6.37 -7.38
N ILE A 55 -6.09 6.48 -6.15
CA ILE A 55 -5.86 5.53 -5.06
C ILE A 55 -7.20 4.94 -4.67
N ILE A 56 -7.29 3.61 -4.70
CA ILE A 56 -8.44 2.87 -4.15
C ILE A 56 -8.10 2.49 -2.70
N ILE A 57 -8.90 2.99 -1.76
CA ILE A 57 -8.84 2.61 -0.36
C ILE A 57 -9.74 1.40 -0.15
N ARG A 58 -9.21 0.34 0.47
CA ARG A 58 -9.94 -0.91 0.74
C ARG A 58 -10.28 -1.02 2.22
N TYR A 59 -11.54 -1.29 2.51
CA TYR A 59 -12.08 -1.33 3.87
C TYR A 59 -12.64 -2.70 4.23
N GLU A 60 -12.56 -3.06 5.51
CA GLU A 60 -13.30 -4.16 6.14
C GLU A 60 -14.12 -3.56 7.30
N GLY A 61 -15.42 -3.34 7.07
CA GLY A 61 -16.20 -2.45 7.92
C GLY A 61 -15.62 -1.02 7.89
N ASP A 62 -15.33 -0.46 9.06
CA ASP A 62 -14.76 0.89 9.20
C ASP A 62 -13.21 0.90 9.21
N GLU A 63 -12.55 -0.26 9.07
CA GLU A 63 -11.10 -0.38 9.11
C GLU A 63 -10.47 -0.39 7.72
N VAL A 64 -9.45 0.44 7.50
CA VAL A 64 -8.64 0.39 6.27
C VAL A 64 -7.75 -0.85 6.29
N VAL A 65 -7.98 -1.79 5.36
CA VAL A 65 -7.23 -3.05 5.25
C VAL A 65 -6.19 -3.04 4.13
N GLY A 66 -6.26 -2.08 3.21
CA GLY A 66 -5.23 -1.92 2.18
C GLY A 66 -5.48 -0.77 1.22
N LEU A 67 -4.53 -0.58 0.32
CA LEU A 67 -4.56 0.41 -0.76
C LEU A 67 -4.26 -0.28 -2.10
N THR A 68 -4.86 0.22 -3.16
CA THR A 68 -4.45 -0.07 -4.54
C THR A 68 -4.11 1.27 -5.18
N ILE A 69 -2.84 1.49 -5.46
CA ILE A 69 -2.31 2.75 -6.01
C ILE A 69 -2.17 2.56 -7.51
N LEU A 70 -3.02 3.23 -8.29
CA LEU A 70 -2.95 3.20 -9.74
C LEU A 70 -1.92 4.21 -10.26
N HIS A 71 -1.43 3.96 -11.47
CA HIS A 71 -0.41 4.78 -12.14
C HIS A 71 0.82 4.99 -11.25
N ALA A 72 1.24 3.92 -10.58
CA ALA A 72 2.22 3.98 -9.50
C ALA A 72 3.59 4.48 -9.98
N SER A 73 3.96 4.23 -11.23
CA SER A 73 5.18 4.72 -11.87
C SER A 73 5.26 6.25 -12.03
N LYS A 74 4.15 6.97 -11.89
CA LYS A 74 4.08 8.43 -12.06
C LYS A 74 4.22 9.22 -10.76
N ARG A 75 4.52 8.56 -9.64
CA ARG A 75 4.57 9.14 -8.30
C ARG A 75 5.98 9.32 -7.76
#